data_AF-A0A1H8SZP5-F1
#
_entry.id   AF-A0A1H8SZP5-F1
#
_cell.length_a   1.000
_cell.length_b   1.000
_cell.length_c   1.000
_cell.angle_alpha   90.00
_cell.angle_beta   90.00
_cell.angle_gamma   90.00
#
_symmetry.space_group_name_H-M   'P 1'
#
loop_
_entity.id
_entity.type
_entity.pdbx_description
1 polymer ?
#
loop_
_entity_poly.entity_id
_entity_poly.type
_entity_poly.pdbx_seq_one_letter_code
_entity_poly.pdbx_strand_id
1 'polypeptide(L)'
;MADIYSRNARRYFDQYQKLSFDEVHQDWLGHLPDRPGFVLDVGVGSGRDAAVLADMGWEVVAVESAAELRALREQATVGRSVQ
;
A
#
# COMPACT_ATOMS: atom_id res chain seq x y z
N MET A 1 -22.56 3.74 9.85
CA MET A 1 -21.73 4.95 10.05
C MET A 1 -20.36 4.64 9.44
N ALA A 2 -19.86 5.46 8.52
CA ALA A 2 -18.54 5.21 7.91
C ALA A 2 -17.45 5.21 8.99
N ASP A 3 -16.45 4.33 8.93
CA ASP A 3 -15.38 4.21 9.93
C ASP A 3 -14.42 5.43 9.90
N ILE A 4 -13.51 5.54 10.88
CA ILE A 4 -12.61 6.69 11.01
C ILE A 4 -11.68 6.86 9.79
N TYR A 5 -11.22 5.76 9.19
CA TYR A 5 -10.34 5.78 8.03
C TYR A 5 -11.10 6.18 6.78
N SER A 6 -12.32 5.67 6.59
CA SER A 6 -13.18 6.12 5.49
C SER A 6 -13.53 7.61 5.62
N ARG A 7 -13.92 8.09 6.81
CA ARG A 7 -14.26 9.51 7.03
C ARG A 7 -13.09 10.47 6.81
N ASN A 8 -11.86 10.01 6.99
CA ASN A 8 -10.64 10.82 6.86
C ASN A 8 -9.77 10.39 5.67
N ALA A 9 -10.32 9.61 4.72
CA ALA A 9 -9.54 8.88 3.73
C ALA A 9 -8.55 9.75 2.98
N ARG A 10 -9.00 10.90 2.45
CA ARG A 10 -8.12 11.82 1.73
C ARG A 10 -6.98 12.36 2.59
N ARG A 11 -7.26 12.74 3.84
CA ARG A 11 -6.24 13.24 4.77
C ARG A 11 -5.21 12.16 5.07
N TYR A 12 -5.66 10.94 5.37
CA TYR A 12 -4.75 9.82 5.65
C TYR A 12 -3.96 9.41 4.41
N PHE A 13 -4.60 9.34 3.25
CA PHE A 13 -3.95 9.09 1.97
C PHE A 13 -2.81 10.09 1.73
N ASP A 14 -3.11 11.40 1.77
CA ASP A 14 -2.11 12.45 1.53
C ASP A 14 -1.00 12.44 2.60
N GLN A 15 -1.29 12.04 3.84
CA GLN A 15 -0.30 11.94 4.91
C GLN A 15 0.63 10.74 4.72
N TYR A 16 0.07 9.56 4.42
CA TYR A 16 0.83 8.32 4.28
C TYR A 16 1.70 8.32 3.01
N GLN A 17 1.23 8.94 1.92
CA GLN A 17 1.99 9.09 0.68
C GLN A 17 3.26 9.95 0.83
N LYS A 18 3.39 10.77 1.88
CA LYS A 18 4.55 11.66 2.08
C LYS A 18 5.77 10.97 2.67
N LEU A 19 5.58 9.82 3.29
CA LEU A 19 6.66 9.07 3.91
C LEU A 19 7.28 8.16 2.85
N SER A 20 8.62 8.12 2.73
CA SER A 20 9.23 7.18 1.78
C SER A 20 9.12 5.73 2.28
N PHE A 21 9.11 4.78 1.35
CA PHE A 21 9.08 3.35 1.68
C PHE A 21 10.35 2.93 2.41
N ASP A 22 11.51 3.36 1.90
CA ASP A 22 12.81 2.98 2.45
C ASP A 22 13.00 3.51 3.87
N GLU A 23 12.63 4.77 4.15
CA GLU A 23 12.74 5.32 5.52
C GLU A 23 11.93 4.52 6.54
N VAL A 24 10.77 4.00 6.14
CA VAL A 24 9.86 3.24 7.03
C VAL A 24 10.29 1.77 7.18
N HIS A 25 10.89 1.17 6.15
CA HIS A 25 11.08 -0.30 6.08
C HIS A 25 12.52 -0.77 5.97
N GLN A 26 13.50 0.14 5.94
CA GLN A 26 14.94 -0.18 5.83
C GLN A 26 15.40 -1.30 6.78
N ASP A 27 14.87 -1.34 8.00
CA ASP A 27 15.29 -2.28 9.04
C ASP A 27 14.99 -3.75 8.70
N TRP A 28 13.98 -4.01 7.86
CA TRP A 28 13.60 -5.38 7.48
C TRP A 28 13.66 -5.66 5.99
N LEU A 29 13.80 -4.63 5.14
CA LEU A 29 13.78 -4.79 3.69
C LEU A 29 14.82 -5.81 3.19
N GLY A 30 15.99 -5.86 3.83
CA GLY A 30 17.06 -6.82 3.53
C GLY A 30 16.77 -8.27 3.92
N HIS A 31 15.64 -8.55 4.57
CA HIS A 31 15.19 -9.91 4.88
C HIS A 31 14.21 -10.46 3.83
N LEU A 32 13.80 -9.64 2.85
CA LEU A 32 13.02 -10.15 1.73
C LEU A 32 13.86 -11.11 0.87
N PRO A 33 13.24 -12.16 0.30
CA PRO A 33 13.90 -13.04 -0.67
C PRO A 33 14.43 -12.26 -1.88
N ASP A 34 15.56 -12.73 -2.43
CA ASP A 34 16.18 -12.15 -3.64
C ASP A 34 15.28 -12.20 -4.89
N ARG A 35 14.33 -13.15 -4.92
CA ARG A 35 13.40 -13.33 -6.03
C ARG A 35 12.00 -12.88 -5.61
N PRO A 36 11.42 -11.87 -6.30
CA PRO A 36 10.04 -11.48 -6.05
C PRO A 36 9.07 -12.65 -6.25
N GLY A 37 8.06 -12.69 -5.40
CA GLY A 37 6.96 -13.64 -5.44
C GLY A 37 5.64 -12.94 -5.15
N PHE A 38 4.80 -13.55 -4.32
CA PHE A 38 3.53 -12.97 -3.90
C PHE A 38 3.61 -12.32 -2.53
N VAL A 39 2.98 -11.16 -2.37
CA VAL A 39 2.79 -10.48 -1.08
C VAL A 39 1.31 -10.32 -0.80
N LEU A 40 0.91 -10.57 0.44
CA LEU A 40 -0.39 -10.16 0.97
C LEU A 40 -0.17 -8.95 1.89
N ASP A 41 -0.68 -7.80 1.49
CA ASP A 41 -0.62 -6.55 2.27
C ASP A 41 -1.99 -6.26 2.90
N VAL A 42 -2.10 -6.42 4.21
CA VAL A 42 -3.35 -6.26 4.97
C VAL A 42 -3.33 -4.95 5.73
N GLY A 43 -4.39 -4.14 5.55
CA GLY A 43 -4.38 -2.76 6.04
C GLY A 43 -3.48 -1.86 5.19
N VAL A 44 -3.42 -2.15 3.89
CA VAL A 44 -2.58 -1.50 2.88
C VAL A 44 -2.75 0.03 2.82
N GLY A 45 -3.86 0.56 3.34
CA GLY A 45 -4.07 2.00 3.48
C GLY A 45 -4.01 2.71 2.14
N SER A 46 -3.06 3.65 2.00
CA SER A 46 -2.90 4.45 0.77
C SER A 46 -2.35 3.65 -0.41
N GLY A 47 -1.82 2.44 -0.20
CA GLY A 47 -1.17 1.66 -1.26
C GLY A 47 0.27 2.03 -1.55
N ARG A 48 0.88 2.91 -0.75
CA ARG A 48 2.28 3.29 -0.94
C ARG A 48 3.19 2.07 -0.98
N ASP A 49 3.04 1.18 0.00
CA ASP A 49 3.95 0.06 0.20
C ASP A 49 3.71 -1.02 -0.85
N ALA A 50 2.44 -1.38 -1.08
CA ALA A 50 2.03 -2.21 -2.20
C ALA A 50 2.53 -1.69 -3.56
N ALA A 51 2.50 -0.38 -3.81
CA ALA A 51 2.98 0.20 -5.06
C ALA A 51 4.50 0.00 -5.22
N VAL A 52 5.28 0.27 -4.17
CA VAL A 52 6.73 0.09 -4.21
C VAL A 52 7.11 -1.38 -4.36
N LEU A 53 6.44 -2.29 -3.64
CA LEU A 53 6.65 -3.73 -3.80
C LEU A 53 6.30 -4.19 -5.23
N ALA A 54 5.21 -3.69 -5.81
CA ALA A 54 4.89 -3.99 -7.21
C ALA A 54 5.95 -3.43 -8.18
N ASP A 55 6.45 -2.21 -7.94
CA ASP A 55 7.54 -1.61 -8.73
C ASP A 55 8.87 -2.39 -8.56
N MET A 56 9.06 -3.10 -7.44
CA MET A 56 10.15 -4.05 -7.20
C MET A 56 9.91 -5.45 -7.83
N GLY A 57 8.78 -5.65 -8.50
CA GLY A 57 8.43 -6.89 -9.21
C GLY A 57 7.63 -7.91 -8.40
N TRP A 58 7.12 -7.54 -7.22
CA TRP A 58 6.24 -8.41 -6.44
C TRP A 58 4.80 -8.38 -6.98
N GLU A 59 4.12 -9.50 -6.87
CA GLU A 59 2.68 -9.61 -7.13
C GLU A 59 1.93 -9.37 -5.82
N VAL A 60 1.25 -8.23 -5.69
CA VAL A 60 0.66 -7.81 -4.41
C VAL A 60 -0.85 -8.03 -4.41
N VAL A 61 -1.34 -8.72 -3.38
CA VAL A 61 -2.76 -8.77 -3.02
C VAL A 61 -2.97 -7.81 -1.86
N ALA A 62 -3.80 -6.80 -2.07
CA ALA A 62 -3.97 -5.67 -1.17
C ALA A 62 -5.36 -5.68 -0.52
N VAL A 63 -5.41 -5.69 0.82
CA VAL A 63 -6.66 -5.75 1.58
C VAL A 63 -6.83 -4.46 2.37
N GLU A 64 -7.82 -3.65 1.99
CA GLU A 64 -8.24 -2.46 2.75
C GLU A 64 -9.75 -2.54 3.08
N SER A 65 -10.07 -2.33 4.36
CA SER A 65 -11.42 -2.38 4.88
C SER A 65 -12.17 -1.05 4.74
N ALA A 66 -11.45 0.07 4.74
CA ALA A 66 -12.00 1.41 4.60
C ALA A 66 -12.26 1.72 3.12
N ALA A 67 -13.53 1.67 2.72
CA ALA A 67 -13.95 1.78 1.33
C ALA A 67 -13.41 3.02 0.60
N GLU A 68 -13.44 4.19 1.25
CA GLU A 68 -12.96 5.44 0.65
C GLU A 68 -11.43 5.46 0.48
N LEU A 69 -10.69 4.87 1.43
CA LEU A 69 -9.24 4.77 1.34
C LEU A 69 -8.83 3.73 0.28
N ARG A 70 -9.57 2.63 0.20
CA ARG A 70 -9.40 1.61 -0.86
C ARG A 70 -9.62 2.19 -2.25
N ALA A 71 -10.63 3.03 -2.45
CA ALA A 71 -10.89 3.68 -3.75
C ALA A 71 -9.77 4.63 -4.16
N LEU A 72 -9.21 5.40 -3.23
CA LEU A 72 -8.05 6.27 -3.50
C LEU A 72 -6.80 5.45 -3.83
N ARG A 73 -6.55 4.37 -3.09
CA ARG A 73 -5.48 3.40 -3.35
C ARG A 73 -5.59 2.82 -4.76
N GLU A 74 -6.76 2.31 -5.14
CA GLU A 74 -6.99 1.69 -6.45
C GLU A 74 -6.61 2.64 -7.60
N GLN A 75 -6.91 3.94 -7.46
CA GLN A 75 -6.50 4.97 -8.42
C GLN A 75 -4.98 5.19 -8.43
N ALA A 76 -4.33 5.15 -7.27
CA ALA A 76 -2.90 5.36 -7.12
C ALA A 76 -2.05 4.18 -7.62
N THR A 77 -2.60 2.96 -7.61
CA THR A 77 -1.91 1.74 -8.01
C THR A 77 -2.27 1.27 -9.42
N VAL A 78 -3.01 2.06 -10.21
CA VAL A 78 -3.35 1.74 -11.60
C VAL A 78 -2.08 1.41 -12.39
N GLY A 79 -2.12 0.29 -13.12
CA GLY A 79 -1.03 -0.17 -13.97
C GLY A 79 0.10 -0.91 -13.24
N ARG A 80 0.02 -1.04 -11.91
CA ARG A 80 0.93 -1.88 -11.12
C ARG A 80 0.32 -3.24 -10.85
N SER A 81 1.17 -4.20 -10.50
CA SER A 81 0.72 -5.54 -10.09
C SER A 81 0.20 -5.55 -8.65
N VAL A 82 -0.90 -4.84 -8.43
CA VAL A 82 -1.60 -4.72 -7.15
C VAL A 82 -3.08 -5.04 -7.38
N GLN A 83 -3.56 -6.12 -6.78
CA GLN A 83 -4.96 -6.55 -6.81
C GLN A 83 -5.69 -6.03 -5.56
#